data_AF-A0A423MTV9-F1
#
_entry.id   AF-A0A423MTV9-F1
#
_cell.length_a   1.000
_cell.length_b   1.000
_cell.length_c   1.000
_cell.angle_alpha   90.00
_cell.angle_beta   90.00
_cell.angle_gamma   90.00
#
_symmetry.space_group_name_H-M   'P 1'
#
loop_
_entity.id
_entity.type
_entity.pdbx_description
1 polymer ?
#
loop_
_entity_poly.entity_id
_entity_poly.type
_entity_poly.pdbx_seq_one_letter_code
_entity_poly.pdbx_strand_id
1 'polypeptide(L)'
;MEKKPLYRKENTTAHNVWRNNPGGHYRDQRNTKAQSRSEAMRGSMHGIKHHGYDYTPLFRFLLSRVGGHWDEIFSEAVSRLDRPEPVFWMVAIHEEDREDIVRLGESAYFNGLFVDGQKQLQIVNPQLTAEDMKPHCRCCTHTFNGVPFGLPAD
;
A
#
# COMPACT_ATOMS: atom_id res chain seq x y z
N MET A 1 22.07 -6.21 -18.75
CA MET A 1 21.79 -4.91 -18.14
C MET A 1 20.86 -5.17 -16.97
N GLU A 2 21.30 -4.95 -15.74
CA GLU A 2 20.49 -5.27 -14.55
C GLU A 2 19.34 -4.27 -14.41
N LYS A 3 18.09 -4.77 -14.34
CA LYS A 3 16.91 -3.92 -14.11
C LYS A 3 16.91 -3.47 -12.64
N LYS A 4 16.60 -2.19 -12.39
CA LYS A 4 16.57 -1.63 -11.03
C LYS A 4 15.51 -2.34 -10.15
N PRO A 5 15.76 -2.57 -8.85
CA PRO A 5 14.75 -3.11 -7.94
C PRO A 5 13.47 -2.25 -7.89
N LEU A 6 12.32 -2.88 -7.60
CA LEU A 6 11.02 -2.21 -7.43
C LEU A 6 10.70 -1.86 -5.97
N TYR A 7 11.71 -1.87 -5.11
CA TYR A 7 11.61 -1.53 -3.71
C TYR A 7 12.91 -0.85 -3.28
N ARG A 8 12.87 -0.09 -2.18
CA ARG A 8 14.06 0.49 -1.56
C ARG A 8 14.06 0.22 -0.07
N LYS A 9 15.23 0.03 0.52
CA LYS A 9 15.36 -0.10 1.98
C LYS A 9 15.13 1.26 2.62
N GLU A 10 14.19 1.34 3.54
CA GLU A 10 13.99 2.53 4.36
C GLU A 10 15.01 2.56 5.48
N ASN A 11 15.50 3.76 5.79
CA ASN A 11 16.36 3.97 6.95
C ASN A 11 15.49 3.97 8.21
N THR A 12 15.46 2.85 8.91
CA THR A 12 14.67 2.70 10.14
C THR A 12 15.34 3.30 11.39
N THR A 13 16.59 3.80 11.27
CA THR A 13 17.41 4.28 12.39
C THR A 13 17.52 5.81 12.48
N ALA A 14 16.90 6.55 11.55
CA ALA A 14 16.87 8.02 11.60
C ALA A 14 15.92 8.56 12.70
N HIS A 15 16.22 9.76 13.21
CA HIS A 15 15.40 10.43 14.23
C HIS A 15 13.97 10.69 13.72
N ASN A 16 12.94 10.46 14.53
CA ASN A 16 11.49 10.53 14.20
C ASN A 16 10.91 9.42 13.29
N VAL A 17 11.60 8.32 13.00
CA VAL A 17 11.06 7.20 12.20
C VAL A 17 9.81 6.54 12.82
N TRP A 18 9.58 6.65 14.14
CA TRP A 18 8.32 6.17 14.74
C TRP A 18 7.09 6.79 14.06
N ARG A 19 7.23 7.98 13.47
CA ARG A 19 6.12 8.74 12.88
C ARG A 19 5.72 8.22 11.51
N ASN A 20 6.48 7.28 10.94
CA ASN A 20 6.13 6.55 9.72
C ASN A 20 5.69 5.11 10.05
N ASN A 21 5.63 4.76 11.34
CA ASN A 21 5.31 3.44 11.81
C ASN A 21 4.26 3.54 12.92
N PRO A 22 2.96 3.53 12.58
CA PRO A 22 1.89 3.57 13.56
C PRO A 22 1.75 2.21 14.24
N GLY A 23 2.72 1.86 15.09
CA GLY A 23 2.65 0.78 16.06
C GLY A 23 1.65 1.04 17.20
N GLY A 24 0.64 1.89 16.97
CA GLY A 24 -0.42 2.22 17.94
C GLY A 24 -1.45 1.11 18.10
N HIS A 25 -1.69 0.31 17.05
CA HIS A 25 -2.73 -0.72 17.04
C HIS A 25 -2.61 -1.77 18.16
N TYR A 26 -1.38 -2.13 18.55
CA TYR A 26 -1.17 -3.10 19.64
C TYR A 26 -1.53 -2.52 21.03
N ARG A 27 -1.36 -1.20 21.20
CA ARG A 27 -1.67 -0.51 22.44
C ARG A 27 -3.18 -0.42 22.65
N ASP A 28 -3.93 -0.23 21.57
CA ASP A 28 -5.38 -0.14 21.58
C ASP A 28 -6.05 -1.52 21.73
N GLN A 29 -5.46 -2.58 21.17
CA GLN A 29 -5.95 -3.96 21.35
C GLN A 29 -5.95 -4.39 22.83
N ARG A 30 -4.86 -4.11 23.57
CA ARG A 30 -4.77 -4.45 25.00
C ARG A 30 -5.71 -3.65 25.91
N ASN A 31 -6.27 -2.55 25.43
CA ASN A 31 -7.13 -1.68 26.23
C ASN A 31 -8.62 -2.06 26.18
N THR A 32 -8.99 -3.16 25.52
CA THR A 32 -10.34 -3.71 25.63
C THR A 32 -10.45 -4.56 26.91
N LYS A 33 -11.26 -4.09 27.87
CA LYS A 33 -11.45 -4.70 29.20
C LYS A 33 -11.93 -6.16 29.18
N ALA A 34 -12.30 -6.71 28.02
CA ALA A 34 -12.69 -8.10 27.83
C ALA A 34 -11.49 -9.07 27.68
N GLN A 35 -10.30 -8.59 27.32
CA GLN A 35 -9.14 -9.45 27.02
C GLN A 35 -8.30 -9.84 28.26
N SER A 36 -8.49 -9.21 29.42
CA SER A 36 -7.59 -9.41 30.58
C SER A 36 -7.80 -10.71 31.36
N ARG A 37 -8.67 -11.63 30.91
CA ARG A 37 -9.10 -12.81 31.69
C ARG A 37 -8.90 -14.18 31.03
N SER A 38 -8.31 -14.30 29.85
CA SER A 38 -8.07 -15.61 29.22
C SER A 38 -6.57 -15.87 28.96
N GLU A 39 -6.02 -16.93 29.57
CA GLU A 39 -4.70 -17.47 29.21
C GLU A 39 -4.69 -18.12 27.80
N ALA A 40 -5.87 -18.36 27.23
CA ALA A 40 -6.10 -18.99 25.93
C ALA A 40 -5.84 -18.06 24.72
N MET A 41 -5.46 -16.80 24.93
CA MET A 41 -5.14 -15.84 23.86
C MET A 41 -3.69 -15.36 23.87
N ARG A 42 -2.73 -16.24 24.20
CA ARG A 42 -1.36 -16.12 23.65
C ARG A 42 -1.38 -16.37 22.12
N GLY A 43 -2.23 -15.64 21.42
CA GLY A 43 -2.34 -15.69 19.97
C GLY A 43 -1.02 -15.27 19.35
N SER A 44 -0.68 -15.92 18.23
CA SER A 44 0.48 -15.59 17.41
C SER A 44 0.54 -14.09 17.15
N MET A 45 1.73 -13.50 17.26
CA MET A 45 1.97 -12.12 16.86
C MET A 45 1.66 -12.00 15.37
N HIS A 46 0.47 -11.53 15.00
CA HIS A 46 0.20 -11.15 13.62
C HIS A 46 1.09 -9.95 13.31
N GLY A 47 2.20 -10.21 12.62
CA GLY A 47 3.18 -9.21 12.21
C GLY A 47 2.47 -8.10 11.44
N ILE A 48 2.36 -6.94 12.07
CA ILE A 48 2.00 -5.71 11.39
C ILE A 48 3.10 -5.47 10.33
N LYS A 49 2.69 -5.44 9.06
CA LYS A 49 3.40 -4.99 7.85
C LYS A 49 4.92 -4.80 8.05
N HIS A 50 5.72 -5.72 7.50
CA HIS A 50 7.19 -5.70 7.60
C HIS A 50 7.82 -4.32 7.30
N HIS A 51 8.13 -3.59 8.36
CA HIS A 51 8.73 -2.27 8.33
C HIS A 51 10.18 -2.34 7.82
N GLY A 52 10.57 -1.38 6.97
CA GLY A 52 11.96 -1.23 6.49
C GLY A 52 12.14 -1.31 4.97
N TYR A 53 11.09 -1.52 4.19
CA TYR A 53 11.13 -1.41 2.73
C TYR A 53 9.98 -0.55 2.21
N ASP A 54 10.31 0.35 1.29
CA ASP A 54 9.35 1.18 0.57
C ASP A 54 9.13 0.59 -0.82
N TYR A 55 7.90 0.14 -1.04
CA TYR A 55 7.40 -0.44 -2.28
C TYR A 55 6.73 0.59 -3.21
N THR A 56 6.80 1.88 -2.90
CA THR A 56 6.32 2.95 -3.81
C THR A 56 6.82 2.81 -5.26
N PRO A 57 8.08 2.39 -5.53
CA PRO A 57 8.52 2.13 -6.89
C PRO A 57 7.73 1.01 -7.61
N LEU A 58 7.32 -0.04 -6.89
CA LEU A 58 6.43 -1.10 -7.39
C LEU A 58 5.07 -0.52 -7.79
N PHE A 59 4.44 0.26 -6.92
CA PHE A 59 3.10 0.78 -7.18
C PHE A 59 3.08 1.72 -8.38
N ARG A 60 4.11 2.57 -8.52
CA ARG A 60 4.29 3.42 -9.72
C ARG A 60 4.55 2.58 -10.98
N PHE A 61 5.32 1.51 -10.87
CA PHE A 61 5.56 0.59 -11.98
C PHE A 61 4.25 -0.06 -12.44
N LEU A 62 3.42 -0.58 -11.52
CA LEU A 62 2.14 -1.21 -11.85
C LEU A 62 1.19 -0.22 -12.54
N LEU A 63 1.08 1.01 -12.01
CA LEU A 63 0.30 2.08 -12.65
C LEU A 63 0.77 2.38 -14.08
N SER A 64 2.09 2.42 -14.31
CA SER A 64 2.64 2.67 -15.66
C SER A 64 2.40 1.53 -16.65
N ARG A 65 1.99 0.34 -16.17
CA ARG A 65 1.79 -0.87 -16.96
C ARG A 65 0.32 -1.26 -17.12
N VAL A 66 -0.60 -0.39 -16.69
CA VAL A 66 -2.05 -0.56 -16.93
C VAL A 66 -2.32 -0.72 -18.43
N GLY A 67 -3.20 -1.64 -18.78
CA GLY A 67 -3.50 -2.08 -20.15
C GLY A 67 -2.58 -3.18 -20.68
N GLY A 68 -1.50 -3.54 -19.97
CA GLY A 68 -0.60 -4.63 -20.36
C GLY A 68 -1.03 -6.01 -19.83
N HIS A 69 -0.43 -7.07 -20.38
CA HIS A 69 -0.72 -8.45 -19.99
C HIS A 69 -0.16 -8.78 -18.59
N TRP A 70 -1.02 -9.28 -17.72
CA TRP A 70 -0.75 -9.50 -16.30
C TRP A 70 0.42 -10.45 -16.07
N ASP A 71 0.47 -11.59 -16.76
CA ASP A 71 1.50 -12.61 -16.53
C ASP A 71 2.92 -12.06 -16.81
N GLU A 72 3.06 -11.15 -17.78
CA GLU A 72 4.33 -10.51 -18.12
C GLU A 72 4.72 -9.44 -17.09
N ILE A 73 3.75 -8.62 -16.69
CA ILE A 73 3.95 -7.57 -15.68
C ILE A 73 4.30 -8.20 -14.33
N PHE A 74 3.58 -9.24 -13.94
CA PHE A 74 3.76 -9.95 -12.68
C PHE A 74 5.12 -10.66 -12.64
N SER A 75 5.48 -11.39 -13.69
CA SER A 75 6.80 -12.04 -13.76
C SER A 75 7.95 -11.03 -13.75
N GLU A 76 7.81 -9.89 -14.45
CA GLU A 76 8.80 -8.81 -14.37
C GLU A 76 8.86 -8.23 -12.95
N ALA A 77 7.72 -7.96 -12.31
CA ALA A 77 7.68 -7.38 -10.99
C ALA A 77 8.35 -8.29 -9.96
N VAL A 78 7.96 -9.57 -9.92
CA VAL A 78 8.52 -10.56 -8.98
C VAL A 78 10.02 -10.75 -9.19
N SER A 79 10.52 -10.70 -10.42
CA SER A 79 11.97 -10.78 -10.68
C SER A 79 12.78 -9.61 -10.11
N ARG A 80 12.13 -8.50 -9.72
CA ARG A 80 12.73 -7.25 -9.24
C ARG A 80 12.36 -6.93 -7.78
N LEU A 81 11.60 -7.81 -7.12
CA LEU A 81 11.15 -7.66 -5.75
C LEU A 81 11.90 -8.62 -4.82
N ASP A 82 12.01 -8.26 -3.54
CA ASP A 82 12.45 -9.19 -2.50
C ASP A 82 11.41 -10.27 -2.22
N ARG A 83 10.13 -10.00 -2.51
CA ARG A 83 9.00 -10.88 -2.25
C ARG A 83 7.79 -10.53 -3.14
N PRO A 84 6.90 -11.48 -3.48
CA PRO A 84 5.80 -11.24 -4.40
C PRO A 84 4.57 -10.57 -3.78
N GLU A 85 4.36 -10.66 -2.45
CA GLU A 85 3.13 -10.24 -1.78
C GLU A 85 2.74 -8.76 -1.97
N PRO A 86 3.69 -7.78 -1.99
CA PRO A 86 3.37 -6.36 -2.18
C PRO A 86 2.62 -6.04 -3.47
N VAL A 87 2.71 -6.91 -4.48
CA VAL A 87 1.94 -6.75 -5.72
C VAL A 87 0.44 -6.80 -5.43
N PHE A 88 0.02 -7.75 -4.59
CA PHE A 88 -1.39 -7.98 -4.25
C PHE A 88 -1.93 -6.99 -3.21
N TRP A 89 -1.09 -6.09 -2.67
CA TRP A 89 -1.59 -4.99 -1.84
C TRP A 89 -2.33 -3.94 -2.66
N MET A 90 -2.02 -3.86 -3.96
CA MET A 90 -2.61 -2.89 -4.88
C MET A 90 -3.47 -3.55 -5.97
N VAL A 91 -3.15 -4.80 -6.33
CA VAL A 91 -3.83 -5.54 -7.41
C VAL A 91 -4.75 -6.62 -6.85
N ALA A 92 -6.04 -6.49 -7.14
CA ALA A 92 -7.06 -7.48 -6.86
C ALA A 92 -7.12 -8.54 -7.96
N ILE A 93 -7.10 -9.82 -7.57
CA ILE A 93 -7.29 -10.95 -8.49
C ILE A 93 -8.76 -11.34 -8.56
N HIS A 94 -9.46 -11.31 -7.42
CA HIS A 94 -10.89 -11.59 -7.35
C HIS A 94 -11.68 -10.28 -7.38
N GLU A 95 -12.92 -10.35 -7.85
CA GLU A 95 -13.78 -9.16 -7.95
C GLU A 95 -14.16 -8.60 -6.58
N GLU A 96 -14.27 -9.47 -5.57
CA GLU A 96 -14.58 -9.12 -4.18
C GLU A 96 -13.46 -8.36 -3.47
N ASP A 97 -12.22 -8.51 -3.94
CA ASP A 97 -11.04 -7.85 -3.39
C ASP A 97 -10.79 -6.47 -4.03
N ARG A 98 -11.64 -6.05 -4.99
CA ARG A 98 -11.47 -4.77 -5.71
C ARG A 98 -11.79 -3.61 -4.77
N GLU A 99 -10.79 -2.75 -4.56
CA GLU A 99 -10.95 -1.47 -3.89
C GLU A 99 -10.71 -0.34 -4.88
N ASP A 100 -11.53 0.71 -4.87
CA ASP A 100 -11.29 1.89 -5.73
C ASP A 100 -10.00 2.62 -5.34
N ILE A 101 -9.72 2.68 -4.03
CA ILE A 101 -8.61 3.42 -3.43
C ILE A 101 -7.88 2.52 -2.46
N VAL A 102 -6.58 2.37 -2.66
CA VAL A 102 -5.70 1.65 -1.74
C VAL A 102 -4.78 2.65 -1.02
N ARG A 103 -4.70 2.55 0.30
CA ARG A 103 -3.78 3.35 1.13
C ARG A 103 -2.52 2.57 1.46
N LEU A 104 -1.41 2.95 0.82
CA LEU A 104 -0.11 2.27 0.90
C LEU A 104 0.92 3.20 1.57
N GLY A 105 0.69 3.45 2.86
CA GLY A 105 1.47 4.37 3.69
C GLY A 105 0.57 5.26 4.55
N GLU A 106 1.15 6.21 5.27
CA GLU A 106 0.35 7.10 6.13
C GLU A 106 -0.44 8.13 5.33
N SER A 107 0.11 8.70 4.27
CA SER A 107 -0.57 9.73 3.46
C SER A 107 -0.44 9.50 1.95
N ALA A 108 -0.07 8.28 1.55
CA ALA A 108 0.03 7.87 0.16
C ALA A 108 -1.16 6.98 -0.23
N TYR A 109 -1.91 7.45 -1.20
CA TYR A 109 -3.09 6.81 -1.76
C TYR A 109 -2.83 6.49 -3.22
N PHE A 110 -3.40 5.38 -3.69
CA PHE A 110 -3.28 4.95 -5.07
C PHE A 110 -4.62 4.41 -5.56
N ASN A 111 -4.79 4.41 -6.88
CA ASN A 111 -5.86 3.65 -7.51
C ASN A 111 -5.71 2.17 -7.20
N GLY A 112 -6.79 1.50 -6.81
CA GLY A 112 -6.78 0.04 -6.84
C GLY A 112 -6.77 -0.47 -8.27
N LEU A 113 -6.07 -1.58 -8.45
CA LEU A 113 -5.90 -2.24 -9.72
C LEU A 113 -6.56 -3.61 -9.65
N PHE A 114 -6.92 -4.16 -10.81
CA PHE A 114 -7.41 -5.53 -10.90
C PHE A 114 -6.98 -6.19 -12.19
N VAL A 115 -7.04 -7.52 -12.23
CA VAL A 115 -6.84 -8.30 -13.45
C VAL A 115 -8.20 -8.60 -14.07
N ASP A 116 -8.40 -8.20 -15.31
CA ASP A 116 -9.65 -8.46 -16.03
C ASP A 116 -9.70 -9.89 -16.62
N GLY A 117 -10.84 -10.24 -17.23
CA GLY A 117 -11.03 -11.55 -17.86
C GLY A 117 -10.12 -11.82 -19.06
N GLN A 118 -9.47 -10.79 -19.62
CA GLN A 118 -8.49 -10.91 -20.71
C GLN A 118 -7.05 -11.00 -20.19
N LYS A 119 -6.88 -11.17 -18.87
CA LYS A 119 -5.59 -11.13 -18.18
C LYS A 119 -4.84 -9.82 -18.40
N GLN A 120 -5.55 -8.70 -18.50
CA GLN A 120 -4.93 -7.38 -18.54
C GLN A 120 -5.06 -6.67 -17.20
N LEU A 121 -4.04 -5.88 -16.86
CA LEU A 121 -4.05 -5.05 -15.66
C LEU A 121 -4.89 -3.80 -15.90
N GLN A 122 -5.93 -3.59 -15.12
CA GLN A 122 -6.87 -2.47 -15.24
C GLN A 122 -6.95 -1.67 -13.93
N ILE A 123 -7.39 -0.41 -14.04
CA ILE A 123 -7.74 0.42 -12.88
C ILE A 123 -9.19 0.14 -12.50
N VAL A 124 -9.47 -0.07 -11.20
CA VAL A 124 -10.83 -0.34 -10.70
C VAL A 124 -11.76 0.84 -11.00
N ASN A 125 -11.36 2.07 -10.63
CA ASN A 125 -12.11 3.28 -10.90
C ASN A 125 -11.26 4.31 -11.66
N PRO A 126 -11.27 4.30 -13.01
CA PRO A 126 -10.42 5.19 -13.82
C PRO A 126 -10.86 6.66 -13.80
N GLN A 127 -12.07 6.95 -13.32
CA GLN A 127 -12.58 8.32 -13.20
C GLN A 127 -12.10 9.02 -11.92
N LEU A 128 -11.55 8.26 -10.98
CA LEU A 128 -11.10 8.80 -9.72
C LEU A 128 -9.80 9.60 -9.90
N THR A 129 -9.82 10.86 -9.49
CA THR A 129 -8.67 11.77 -9.57
C THR A 129 -8.25 12.31 -8.21
N ALA A 130 -7.13 13.02 -8.17
CA ALA A 130 -6.64 13.66 -6.95
C ALA A 130 -7.59 14.77 -6.45
N GLU A 131 -8.40 15.36 -7.32
CA GLU A 131 -9.34 16.44 -6.98
C GLU A 131 -10.55 15.92 -6.17
N ASP A 132 -10.92 14.66 -6.38
CA ASP A 132 -12.01 13.98 -5.67
C ASP A 132 -11.61 13.56 -4.24
N MET A 133 -10.31 13.59 -3.94
CA MET A 133 -9.75 13.09 -2.70
C MET A 133 -9.80 14.13 -1.57
N LYS A 134 -10.12 13.69 -0.36
CA LYS A 134 -10.10 14.53 0.85
C LYS A 134 -9.01 14.07 1.82
N PRO A 135 -8.12 14.96 2.27
CA PRO A 135 -7.06 14.58 3.19
C PRO A 135 -7.68 14.22 4.55
N HIS A 136 -7.14 13.19 5.20
CA HIS A 136 -7.64 12.76 6.51
C HIS A 136 -7.13 13.69 7.63
N CYS A 137 -6.05 14.43 7.40
CA CYS A 137 -5.53 15.44 8.30
C CYS A 137 -4.98 16.66 7.55
N ARG A 138 -4.91 17.80 8.23
CA ARG A 138 -4.37 19.04 7.66
C ARG A 138 -2.85 19.20 7.84
N CYS A 139 -2.22 18.33 8.63
CA CYS A 139 -0.81 18.44 8.99
C CYS A 139 0.13 17.68 8.06
N CYS A 140 -0.38 16.71 7.28
CA CYS A 140 0.44 15.89 6.38
C CYS A 140 0.17 16.23 4.92
N THR A 141 1.19 16.13 4.08
CA THR A 141 1.03 16.14 2.63
C THR A 141 0.44 14.81 2.19
N HIS A 142 -0.75 14.86 1.59
CA HIS A 142 -1.43 13.69 1.05
C HIS A 142 -1.18 13.61 -0.44
N THR A 143 -0.96 12.41 -0.96
CA THR A 143 -0.73 12.17 -2.38
C THR A 143 -1.64 11.07 -2.88
N PHE A 144 -2.17 11.23 -4.09
CA PHE A 144 -2.94 10.24 -4.82
C PHE A 144 -2.23 9.91 -6.13
N ASN A 145 -1.85 8.65 -6.32
CA ASN A 145 -0.96 8.22 -7.41
C ASN A 145 0.34 9.04 -7.51
N GLY A 146 0.79 9.62 -6.39
CA GLY A 146 1.96 10.51 -6.34
C GLY A 146 1.66 11.99 -6.62
N VAL A 147 0.42 12.38 -6.93
CA VAL A 147 0.00 13.78 -7.10
C VAL A 147 -0.52 14.32 -5.76
N PRO A 148 -0.01 15.44 -5.24
CA PRO A 148 -0.52 16.04 -4.01
C PRO A 148 -1.99 16.46 -4.12
N PHE A 149 -2.76 16.30 -3.04
CA PHE A 149 -4.13 16.80 -2.95
C PHE A 149 -4.44 17.39 -1.57
N GLY A 150 -5.49 18.22 -1.49
CA GLY A 150 -5.98 18.77 -0.23
C GLY A 150 -5.04 19.78 0.45
N LEU A 151 -4.05 20.32 -0.28
CA LEU A 151 -3.27 21.46 0.18
C LEU A 151 -4.18 22.69 0.28
N PRO A 152 -4.05 23.53 1.31
CA PRO A 152 -4.78 24.80 1.35
C PRO A 152 -4.42 25.64 0.12
N ALA A 153 -5.41 26.26 -0.50
CA ALA A 153 -5.16 27.32 -1.48
C ALA A 153 -4.47 28.49 -0.76
N ASP A 154 -3.43 29.03 -1.39
CA ASP A 154 -2.70 30.23 -0.93
C ASP A 154 -3.62 31.46 -0.78
#